data_AF-A0A1G7LA41-F1
#
_entry.id   AF-A0A1G7LA41-F1
#
_cell.length_a   1.000
_cell.length_b   1.000
_cell.length_c   1.000
_cell.angle_alpha   90.00
_cell.angle_beta   90.00
_cell.angle_gamma   90.00
#
_symmetry.space_group_name_H-M   'P 1'
#
loop_
_entity.id
_entity.type
_entity.pdbx_description
1 polymer ?
#
loop_
_entity_poly.entity_id
_entity_poly.type
_entity_poly.pdbx_seq_one_letter_code
_entity_poly.pdbx_strand_id
1 'polypeptide(L)'
;MSAAPRWRWLFVVPGLAAVAYGAYGLWTSLSSEALTSWAVWMLGGALLHDLVVAPVWIGLGWLAARTLPRPARAPVVVGAATSAAVALVALPFVLGFGGDEGDTSFLPRDYGTTLLVVVVVVLAVSAAWAAVRVQRARDSA
;
A
#
# COMPACT_ATOMS: atom_id res chain seq x y z
N MET A 1 2.46 -21.90 33.92
CA MET A 1 1.70 -21.39 32.76
C MET A 1 0.75 -20.32 33.26
N SER A 2 1.05 -19.05 33.04
CA SER A 2 0.21 -17.92 33.49
C SER A 2 -1.13 -17.96 32.74
N ALA A 3 -2.24 -17.95 33.47
CA ALA A 3 -3.57 -17.83 32.89
C ALA A 3 -3.62 -16.52 32.09
N ALA A 4 -3.90 -16.63 30.79
CA ALA A 4 -3.88 -15.46 29.94
C ALA A 4 -4.94 -14.43 30.37
N PRO A 5 -4.65 -13.13 30.22
CA PRO A 5 -5.42 -12.09 30.89
C PRO A 5 -6.88 -12.06 30.44
N ARG A 6 -7.80 -11.90 31.39
CA ARG A 6 -9.26 -11.94 31.16
C ARG A 6 -9.74 -10.87 30.18
N TRP A 7 -9.07 -9.72 30.17
CA TRP A 7 -9.39 -8.58 29.30
C TRP A 7 -9.22 -8.88 27.81
N ARG A 8 -8.45 -9.90 27.43
CA ARG A 8 -8.30 -10.28 26.01
C ARG A 8 -9.64 -10.65 25.37
N TRP A 9 -10.57 -11.20 26.16
CA TRP A 9 -11.89 -11.58 25.69
C TRP A 9 -12.74 -10.38 25.30
N LEU A 10 -12.45 -9.19 25.84
CA LEU A 10 -13.07 -7.93 25.41
C LEU A 10 -12.79 -7.61 23.94
N PHE A 11 -11.67 -8.10 23.38
CA PHE A 11 -11.31 -7.90 21.98
C PHE A 11 -11.63 -9.13 21.12
N VAL A 12 -11.36 -10.33 21.65
CA VAL A 12 -11.58 -11.58 20.92
C VAL A 12 -13.06 -11.82 20.62
N VAL A 13 -13.95 -11.63 21.61
CA VAL A 13 -15.37 -11.93 21.41
C VAL A 13 -16.00 -10.98 20.38
N PRO A 14 -15.86 -9.64 20.48
CA PRO A 14 -16.40 -8.74 19.46
C PRO A 14 -15.75 -8.93 18.10
N GLY A 15 -14.44 -9.19 18.04
CA GLY A 15 -13.74 -9.46 16.79
C GLY A 15 -14.28 -10.70 16.08
N LEU A 16 -14.44 -11.82 16.81
CA LEU A 16 -15.04 -13.04 16.24
C LEU A 16 -16.51 -12.85 15.87
N ALA A 17 -17.28 -12.11 16.67
CA ALA A 17 -18.66 -11.79 16.35
C ALA A 17 -18.77 -10.96 15.05
N ALA A 18 -17.87 -9.99 14.85
CA ALA A 18 -17.80 -9.21 13.62
C ALA A 18 -17.42 -10.07 12.41
N VAL A 19 -16.46 -10.99 12.55
CA VAL A 19 -16.10 -11.95 11.48
C VAL A 19 -17.28 -12.85 11.14
N ALA A 20 -17.96 -13.41 12.14
CA ALA A 20 -19.13 -14.27 11.93
C ALA A 20 -20.27 -13.51 11.24
N TYR A 21 -20.54 -12.27 11.66
CA TYR A 21 -21.53 -11.40 11.03
C TYR A 21 -21.18 -11.08 9.57
N GLY A 22 -19.92 -10.74 9.29
CA GLY A 22 -19.46 -10.49 7.91
C GLY A 22 -19.55 -11.73 7.03
N ALA A 23 -19.15 -12.90 7.54
CA ALA A 23 -19.25 -14.17 6.83
C ALA A 23 -20.72 -14.56 6.53
N TYR A 24 -21.62 -14.34 7.51
CA TYR A 24 -23.05 -14.54 7.32
C TYR A 24 -23.62 -13.61 6.25
N GLY A 25 -23.23 -12.33 6.25
CA GLY A 25 -23.63 -11.36 5.23
C GLY A 25 -23.15 -11.76 3.83
N LEU A 26 -21.88 -12.16 3.69
CA LEU A 26 -21.33 -12.65 2.43
C LEU A 26 -22.12 -13.84 1.89
N TRP A 27 -22.46 -14.81 2.75
CA TRP A 27 -23.17 -16.02 2.35
C TRP A 27 -24.63 -15.78 1.98
N THR A 28 -25.31 -14.87 2.69
CA THR A 28 -26.75 -14.66 2.52
C THR A 28 -27.11 -13.55 1.54
N SER A 29 -26.18 -12.62 1.28
CA SER A 29 -26.47 -11.41 0.49
C SER A 29 -25.83 -11.40 -0.90
N LEU A 30 -24.84 -12.26 -1.17
CA LEU A 30 -24.18 -12.31 -2.48
C LEU A 30 -24.68 -13.49 -3.32
N SER A 31 -24.74 -13.27 -4.64
CA SER A 31 -24.84 -14.37 -5.61
C SER A 31 -23.55 -15.21 -5.60
N SER A 32 -23.61 -16.44 -6.12
CA SER A 32 -22.42 -17.29 -6.23
C SER A 32 -21.30 -16.65 -7.07
N GLU A 33 -21.66 -15.90 -8.10
CA GLU A 33 -20.71 -15.15 -8.94
C GLU A 33 -20.05 -14.00 -8.15
N ALA A 34 -20.84 -13.23 -7.40
CA ALA A 34 -20.32 -12.15 -6.57
C ALA A 34 -19.44 -12.67 -5.43
N LEU A 35 -19.80 -13.81 -4.83
CA LEU A 35 -18.99 -14.47 -3.80
C LEU A 35 -17.66 -14.98 -4.37
N THR A 36 -17.67 -15.54 -5.58
CA THR A 36 -16.44 -15.97 -6.27
C THR A 36 -15.54 -14.77 -6.58
N SER A 37 -16.12 -13.68 -7.09
CA SER A 37 -15.39 -12.43 -7.37
C SER A 37 -14.78 -11.84 -6.11
N TRP A 38 -15.53 -11.82 -5.01
CA TRP A 38 -15.02 -11.42 -3.70
C TRP A 38 -13.87 -12.32 -3.24
N ALA A 39 -14.01 -13.64 -3.36
CA ALA A 39 -12.98 -14.58 -2.94
C ALA A 39 -11.69 -14.42 -3.76
N VAL A 40 -11.81 -14.23 -5.09
CA VAL A 40 -10.68 -13.94 -5.97
C VAL A 40 -10.00 -12.64 -5.57
N TRP A 41 -10.75 -11.57 -5.29
CA TRP A 41 -10.17 -10.30 -4.87
C TRP A 41 -9.47 -10.40 -3.51
N MET A 42 -10.13 -11.02 -2.53
CA MET A 42 -9.63 -11.16 -1.15
C MET A 42 -8.40 -12.06 -1.08
N LEU A 43 -8.48 -13.27 -1.65
CA LEU A 43 -7.35 -14.22 -1.66
C LEU A 43 -6.26 -13.78 -2.62
N GLY A 44 -6.63 -13.32 -3.82
CA GLY A 44 -5.68 -12.83 -4.81
C GLY A 44 -4.89 -11.64 -4.29
N GLY A 45 -5.54 -10.67 -3.63
CA GLY A 45 -4.88 -9.53 -2.99
C GLY A 45 -3.92 -9.95 -1.88
N ALA A 46 -4.36 -10.84 -0.98
CA ALA A 46 -3.51 -11.35 0.10
C ALA A 46 -2.28 -12.11 -0.44
N LEU A 47 -2.49 -13.00 -1.41
CA LEU A 47 -1.40 -13.74 -2.05
C LEU A 47 -0.44 -12.83 -2.80
N LEU A 48 -0.95 -11.87 -3.59
CA LEU A 48 -0.11 -10.89 -4.28
C LEU A 48 0.72 -10.08 -3.28
N HIS A 49 0.13 -9.67 -2.15
CA HIS A 49 0.85 -8.95 -1.12
C HIS A 49 1.97 -9.79 -0.50
N ASP A 50 1.64 -10.98 0.01
CA ASP A 50 2.57 -11.79 0.80
C ASP A 50 3.66 -12.45 -0.06
N LEU A 51 3.34 -12.79 -1.31
CA LEU A 51 4.27 -13.47 -2.21
C LEU A 51 5.05 -12.52 -3.13
N VAL A 52 4.57 -11.29 -3.34
CA VAL A 52 5.23 -10.35 -4.26
C VAL A 52 5.57 -9.03 -3.58
N VAL A 53 4.57 -8.31 -3.07
CA VAL A 53 4.77 -6.94 -2.54
C VAL A 53 5.72 -6.95 -1.34
N ALA A 54 5.46 -7.80 -0.34
CA ALA A 54 6.28 -7.87 0.86
C ALA A 54 7.73 -8.33 0.55
N PRO A 55 7.98 -9.41 -0.22
CA PRO A 55 9.33 -9.80 -0.61
C PRO A 55 10.09 -8.72 -1.39
N VAL A 56 9.44 -8.05 -2.35
CA VAL A 56 10.04 -6.93 -3.09
C VAL A 56 10.41 -5.80 -2.14
N TRP A 57 9.51 -5.44 -1.22
CA TRP A 57 9.73 -4.37 -0.26
C TRP A 57 10.88 -4.68 0.71
N ILE A 58 10.97 -5.93 1.18
CA ILE A 58 12.08 -6.42 2.00
C ILE A 58 13.40 -6.33 1.21
N GLY A 59 13.41 -6.76 -0.05
CA GLY A 59 14.58 -6.68 -0.92
C GLY A 59 15.06 -5.24 -1.14
N LEU A 60 14.13 -4.31 -1.37
CA LEU A 60 14.43 -2.88 -1.50
C LEU A 60 14.96 -2.28 -0.18
N GLY A 61 14.37 -2.64 0.96
CA GLY A 61 14.85 -2.22 2.28
C GLY A 61 16.26 -2.74 2.58
N TRP A 62 16.55 -3.98 2.22
CA TRP A 62 17.88 -4.57 2.30
C TRP A 62 18.88 -3.83 1.40
N LEU A 63 18.51 -3.53 0.16
CA LEU A 63 19.35 -2.80 -0.79
C LEU A 63 19.63 -1.37 -0.28
N ALA A 64 18.61 -0.68 0.21
CA ALA A 64 18.76 0.64 0.83
C ALA A 64 19.68 0.59 2.05
N ALA A 65 19.59 -0.46 2.87
CA ALA A 65 20.48 -0.64 4.01
C ALA A 65 21.95 -0.93 3.61
N ARG A 66 22.18 -1.52 2.44
CA ARG A 66 23.52 -1.80 1.89
C ARG A 66 24.14 -0.59 1.20
N THR A 67 23.34 0.24 0.54
CA THR A 67 23.83 1.28 -0.38
C THR A 67 23.73 2.69 0.19
N LEU A 68 22.78 2.97 1.10
CA LEU A 68 22.54 4.32 1.59
C LEU A 68 23.15 4.57 2.98
N PRO A 69 23.70 5.78 3.19
CA PRO A 69 24.04 6.25 4.54
C PRO A 69 22.85 6.17 5.48
N ARG A 70 23.07 5.81 6.76
CA ARG A 70 22.01 5.71 7.78
C ARG A 70 21.05 6.93 7.79
N PRO A 71 21.51 8.19 7.70
CA PRO A 71 20.62 9.35 7.72
C PRO A 71 19.67 9.46 6.51
N ALA A 72 20.03 8.85 5.37
CA ALA A 72 19.25 8.90 4.13
C ALA A 72 18.14 7.84 4.05
N ARG A 73 18.19 6.79 4.88
CA ARG A 73 17.31 5.61 4.74
C ARG A 73 15.84 5.95 4.95
N ALA A 74 15.50 6.62 6.05
CA ALA A 74 14.10 6.95 6.36
C ALA A 74 13.48 7.87 5.28
N PRO A 75 14.13 8.97 4.84
CA PRO A 75 13.62 9.77 3.73
C PRO A 75 13.33 8.97 2.47
N VAL A 76 14.27 8.11 2.04
CA VAL A 76 14.12 7.31 0.82
C VAL A 76 13.00 6.29 0.94
N VAL A 77 12.90 5.60 2.09
CA VAL A 77 11.81 4.62 2.32
C VAL A 77 10.44 5.31 2.30
N VAL A 78 10.31 6.49 2.91
CA VAL A 78 9.07 7.27 2.87
C VAL A 78 8.72 7.67 1.44
N GLY A 79 9.67 8.25 0.70
CA GLY A 79 9.45 8.67 -0.68
C GLY A 79 9.04 7.52 -1.59
N ALA A 80 9.73 6.37 -1.48
CA ALA A 80 9.40 5.18 -2.23
C ALA A 80 8.01 4.62 -1.85
N ALA A 81 7.68 4.55 -0.55
CA ALA A 81 6.40 4.01 -0.09
C ALA A 81 5.23 4.87 -0.55
N THR A 82 5.36 6.19 -0.40
CA THR A 82 4.35 7.15 -0.87
C THR A 82 4.17 7.07 -2.38
N SER A 83 5.27 7.03 -3.14
CA SER A 83 5.21 6.91 -4.60
C SER A 83 4.54 5.61 -5.04
N ALA A 84 4.88 4.48 -4.39
CA ALA A 84 4.28 3.18 -4.68
C ALA A 84 2.78 3.15 -4.36
N ALA A 85 2.36 3.73 -3.23
CA ALA A 85 0.95 3.81 -2.85
C ALA A 85 0.15 4.67 -3.84
N VAL A 86 0.67 5.84 -4.21
CA VAL A 86 0.04 6.72 -5.20
C VAL A 86 -0.04 6.02 -6.56
N ALA A 87 1.04 5.37 -6.99
CA ALA A 87 1.06 4.62 -8.25
C ALA A 87 0.03 3.48 -8.24
N LEU A 88 -0.05 2.70 -7.16
CA LEU A 88 -0.99 1.58 -7.06
C LEU A 88 -2.45 2.04 -7.18
N VAL A 89 -2.80 3.16 -6.55
CA VAL A 89 -4.15 3.75 -6.63
C VAL A 89 -4.42 4.35 -8.01
N ALA A 90 -3.44 5.00 -8.62
CA ALA A 90 -3.58 5.64 -9.92
C ALA A 90 -3.52 4.65 -11.10
N LEU A 91 -2.91 3.48 -10.90
CA LEU A 91 -2.63 2.51 -11.97
C LEU A 91 -3.87 2.10 -12.77
N PRO A 92 -5.04 1.80 -12.17
CA PRO A 92 -6.21 1.43 -12.95
C PRO A 92 -6.66 2.53 -13.93
N PHE A 93 -6.55 3.80 -13.51
CA PHE A 93 -6.90 4.95 -14.34
C PHE A 93 -5.90 5.15 -15.49
N VAL A 94 -4.61 4.94 -15.22
CA VAL A 94 -3.57 4.98 -16.27
C VAL A 94 -3.79 3.85 -17.30
N LEU A 95 -4.25 2.69 -16.84
CA LEU A 95 -4.55 1.54 -17.71
C LEU A 95 -5.93 1.62 -18.39
N GLY A 96 -6.73 2.64 -18.10
CA GLY A 96 -8.06 2.83 -18.67
C GLY A 96 -9.13 1.86 -18.12
N PHE A 97 -8.88 1.19 -17.00
CA PHE A 97 -9.88 0.32 -16.37
C PHE A 97 -11.06 1.14 -15.84
N GLY A 98 -12.28 0.72 -16.20
CA GLY A 98 -13.51 1.41 -15.79
C GLY A 98 -13.79 2.72 -16.54
N GLY A 99 -13.04 3.01 -17.62
CA GLY A 99 -13.34 4.14 -18.50
C GLY A 99 -14.61 3.90 -19.32
N ASP A 100 -15.43 4.94 -19.43
CA ASP A 100 -16.57 5.02 -20.35
C ASP A 100 -16.28 6.10 -21.40
N GLU A 101 -16.36 5.76 -22.68
CA GLU A 101 -16.13 6.68 -23.80
C GLU A 101 -17.13 7.85 -23.81
N GLY A 102 -18.29 7.69 -23.16
CA GLY A 102 -19.30 8.72 -22.99
C GLY A 102 -19.03 9.70 -21.83
N ASP A 103 -18.08 9.41 -20.94
CA ASP A 103 -17.84 10.21 -19.74
C ASP A 103 -16.82 11.34 -19.98
N THR A 104 -17.35 12.53 -20.26
CA THR A 104 -16.54 13.74 -20.50
C THR A 104 -15.80 14.27 -19.26
N SER A 105 -16.06 13.74 -18.07
CA SER A 105 -15.40 14.18 -16.83
C SER A 105 -14.08 13.44 -16.54
N PHE A 106 -13.95 12.19 -17.01
CA PHE A 106 -12.76 11.34 -16.80
C PHE A 106 -11.81 11.32 -18.01
N LEU A 107 -12.34 11.36 -19.24
CA LEU A 107 -11.59 10.99 -20.44
C LEU A 107 -10.51 11.97 -20.97
N PRO A 108 -10.49 13.30 -20.67
CA PRO A 108 -9.41 14.15 -21.17
C PRO A 108 -8.18 14.22 -20.24
N ARG A 109 -8.22 13.59 -19.06
CA ARG A 109 -7.13 13.74 -18.08
C ARG A 109 -6.03 12.71 -18.34
N ASP A 110 -4.85 13.18 -18.72
CA ASP A 110 -3.66 12.34 -18.81
C ASP A 110 -3.19 11.93 -17.40
N TYR A 111 -3.77 10.83 -16.90
CA TYR A 111 -3.42 10.22 -15.62
C TYR A 111 -1.97 9.74 -15.60
N GLY A 112 -1.42 9.35 -16.75
CA GLY A 112 -0.02 8.93 -16.87
C GLY A 112 0.93 10.07 -16.55
N THR A 113 0.74 11.22 -17.21
CA THR A 113 1.51 12.43 -16.95
C THR A 113 1.29 12.95 -15.53
N THR A 114 0.03 12.95 -15.05
CA THR A 114 -0.27 13.38 -13.68
C THR A 114 0.45 12.50 -12.65
N LEU A 115 0.39 11.17 -12.80
CA LEU A 115 1.07 10.24 -11.92
C LEU A 115 2.59 10.44 -11.96
N LEU A 116 3.16 10.57 -13.15
CA LEU A 116 4.59 10.80 -13.34
C LEU A 116 5.04 12.06 -12.59
N VAL A 117 4.33 13.18 -12.77
CA VAL A 117 4.63 14.44 -12.08
C VAL A 117 4.57 14.28 -10.56
N VAL A 118 3.53 13.65 -10.04
CA VAL A 118 3.39 13.44 -8.58
C VAL A 118 4.52 12.58 -8.04
N VAL A 119 4.84 11.46 -8.69
CA VAL A 119 5.93 10.57 -8.27
C VAL A 119 7.28 11.31 -8.32
N VAL A 120 7.57 12.04 -9.39
CA VAL A 120 8.81 12.82 -9.52
C VAL A 120 8.92 13.85 -8.39
N VAL A 121 7.85 14.57 -8.08
CA VAL A 121 7.83 15.56 -6.98
C VAL A 121 8.09 14.87 -5.63
N VAL A 122 7.40 13.77 -5.33
CA VAL A 122 7.58 13.03 -4.07
C VAL A 122 9.02 12.53 -3.93
N LEU A 123 9.59 11.96 -4.99
CA LEU A 123 10.97 11.47 -4.98
C LEU A 123 11.99 12.60 -4.88
N ALA A 124 11.75 13.74 -5.54
CA ALA A 124 12.62 14.92 -5.43
C ALA A 124 12.64 15.48 -4.00
N VAL A 125 11.47 15.60 -3.36
CA VAL A 125 11.36 16.04 -1.96
C VAL A 125 12.05 15.06 -1.01
N SER A 126 11.84 13.76 -1.22
CA SER A 126 12.52 12.69 -0.46
C SER A 126 14.04 12.75 -0.60
N ALA A 127 14.54 12.96 -1.83
CA ALA A 127 15.97 13.09 -2.12
C ALA A 127 16.57 14.34 -1.47
N ALA A 128 15.89 15.49 -1.55
CA ALA A 128 16.32 16.71 -0.88
C ALA A 128 16.37 16.53 0.65
N TRP A 129 15.35 15.89 1.22
CA TRP A 129 15.33 15.56 2.64
C TRP A 129 16.48 14.62 3.03
N ALA A 130 16.75 13.58 2.24
CA ALA A 130 17.88 12.69 2.43
C ALA A 130 19.22 13.44 2.41
N ALA A 131 19.42 14.32 1.43
CA ALA A 131 20.63 15.12 1.29
C ALA A 131 20.88 16.01 2.52
N VAL A 132 19.85 16.73 2.98
CA VAL A 132 19.93 17.57 4.19
C VAL A 132 20.28 16.74 5.42
N ARG A 133 19.70 15.54 5.58
CA ARG A 133 20.00 14.65 6.72
C ARG A 133 21.43 14.13 6.69
N VAL A 134 21.96 13.82 5.51
CA VAL A 134 23.35 13.37 5.34
C VAL A 134 24.33 14.51 5.61
N GLN A 135 24.05 15.72 5.12
CA GLN A 135 24.88 16.90 5.38
C GLN A 135 24.98 17.21 6.88
N ARG A 136 23.84 17.33 7.56
CA ARG A 136 23.82 17.60 9.01
C ARG A 136 24.55 16.54 9.85
N ALA A 137 24.51 15.29 9.43
CA ALA A 137 25.22 14.21 10.10
C ALA A 137 26.75 14.29 9.90
N ARG A 138 27.22 14.87 8.80
CA ARG A 138 28.63 15.16 8.56
C ARG A 138 29.09 16.37 9.35
N ASP A 139 28.27 17.41 9.45
CA ASP A 139 28.59 18.64 10.17
C ASP A 139 28.65 18.43 11.70
N SER A 140 28.03 17.36 12.20
CA SER A 140 28.00 17.01 13.63
C SER A 140 29.08 15.99 14.04
N ALA A 141 29.90 15.52 13.10
CA ALA A 141 30.93 14.49 13.30
C ALA A 141 32.33 15.13 13.34
#